data_AF-A0A9W9CA88-F1
#
_entry.id   AF-A0A9W9CA88-F1
#
_cell.length_a   1.000
_cell.length_b   1.000
_cell.length_c   1.000
_cell.angle_alpha   90.00
_cell.angle_beta   90.00
_cell.angle_gamma   90.00
#
_symmetry.space_group_name_H-M   'P 1'
#
loop_
_entity.id
_entity.type
_entity.pdbx_description
1 polymer ?
#
loop_
_entity_poly.entity_id
_entity_poly.type
_entity_poly.pdbx_seq_one_letter_code
_entity_poly.pdbx_strand_id
1 'polypeptide(L)'
;MSRFANADCECGYSLDGTNSTTSEVFTDLMENDFLHTSGDNITTFGWQPQEYNVSAKDARGPYGKEFDVANAELNPLKNGQAWSGDSVNGGDAGLKLWVRGDHSHGFISGAELATFYNNSQEIDMEFLSRQFNESQGTVQLVLQSPQSVRNGYDASGTAGYQVQHLPFRPDEKFHEYRFDWTPGSVIFYVDGQIMHEMTQNIPSDPGHMFMNHWSNGDPLWSAGPPGQDTSMTVSYVKTYFNSTDLSRNDKHKKQCPTFDPSKVCSIPAQTVAPDGNDAQTYFFSQEDGKTPGQTIYHTTNGNGAGRLFSVHITYISILVGFLIWELL
;
A
#
# COMPACT_ATOMS: atom_id res chain seq x y z
N MET A 1 2.44 -41.52 -8.19
CA MET A 1 2.79 -40.21 -7.59
C MET A 1 1.62 -39.29 -7.85
N SER A 2 0.97 -38.81 -6.79
CA SER A 2 -0.26 -38.03 -6.86
C SER A 2 0.00 -36.73 -7.62
N ARG A 3 -0.74 -36.49 -8.71
CA ARG A 3 -0.81 -35.16 -9.33
C ARG A 3 -1.60 -34.29 -8.37
N PHE A 4 -0.93 -33.56 -7.49
CA PHE A 4 -1.55 -32.40 -6.86
C PHE A 4 -1.90 -31.46 -8.01
N ALA A 5 -3.18 -31.37 -8.36
CA ALA A 5 -3.65 -30.23 -9.12
C ALA A 5 -3.35 -29.02 -8.22
N ASN A 6 -2.43 -28.16 -8.64
CA ASN A 6 -2.23 -26.89 -7.99
C ASN A 6 -3.57 -26.14 -8.10
N ALA A 7 -4.14 -25.71 -6.97
CA ALA A 7 -5.35 -24.89 -6.95
C ALA A 7 -5.21 -23.73 -7.93
N ASP A 8 -6.25 -23.41 -8.69
CA ASP A 8 -6.28 -22.20 -9.54
C ASP A 8 -6.66 -20.97 -8.69
N CYS A 9 -6.52 -21.06 -7.35
CA CYS A 9 -6.93 -20.07 -6.36
C CYS A 9 -8.39 -19.61 -6.55
N GLU A 10 -9.22 -20.46 -7.15
CA GLU A 10 -10.55 -20.06 -7.62
C GLU A 10 -11.54 -19.83 -6.48
N CYS A 11 -11.19 -20.26 -5.27
CA CYS A 11 -11.89 -19.97 -4.02
C CYS A 11 -11.12 -19.04 -3.07
N GLY A 12 -10.04 -18.39 -3.54
CA GLY A 12 -9.37 -17.32 -2.81
C GLY A 12 -7.96 -17.64 -2.31
N TYR A 13 -7.50 -16.80 -1.38
CA TYR A 13 -6.14 -16.74 -0.87
C TYR A 13 -6.17 -16.73 0.67
N SER A 14 -5.21 -17.39 1.32
CA SER A 14 -5.21 -17.50 2.79
C SER A 14 -3.81 -17.49 3.39
N LEU A 15 -3.68 -16.92 4.60
CA LEU A 15 -2.40 -16.74 5.30
C LEU A 15 -1.85 -18.04 5.92
N ASP A 16 -2.70 -18.89 6.49
CA ASP A 16 -2.28 -20.10 7.25
C ASP A 16 -2.26 -21.38 6.42
N GLY A 17 -2.47 -21.25 5.10
CA GLY A 17 -2.72 -22.39 4.23
C GLY A 17 -3.94 -23.22 4.64
N THR A 18 -4.04 -24.40 4.04
CA THR A 18 -5.28 -25.18 3.95
C THR A 18 -5.55 -26.14 5.14
N ASN A 19 -4.71 -26.07 6.18
CA ASN A 19 -4.74 -27.00 7.31
C ASN A 19 -5.57 -26.53 8.52
N SER A 20 -6.09 -25.30 8.50
CA SER A 20 -6.98 -24.80 9.55
C SER A 20 -8.43 -24.77 9.06
N THR A 21 -9.36 -25.23 9.89
CA THR A 21 -10.81 -25.15 9.64
C THR A 21 -11.36 -23.73 9.81
N THR A 22 -10.50 -22.77 10.15
CA THR A 22 -10.82 -21.36 10.42
C THR A 22 -9.86 -20.39 9.71
N SER A 23 -9.17 -20.81 8.65
CA SER A 23 -8.26 -19.89 7.94
C SER A 23 -9.05 -18.72 7.35
N GLU A 24 -8.61 -17.49 7.60
CA GLU A 24 -9.16 -16.31 6.93
C GLU A 24 -8.94 -16.44 5.43
N VAL A 25 -10.00 -16.31 4.64
CA VAL A 25 -9.97 -16.44 3.17
C VAL A 25 -10.32 -15.11 2.53
N PHE A 26 -9.35 -14.57 1.81
CA PHE A 26 -9.51 -13.40 0.98
C PHE A 26 -9.95 -13.81 -0.42
N THR A 27 -11.00 -13.19 -0.93
CA THR A 27 -11.62 -13.55 -2.21
C THR A 27 -11.08 -12.75 -3.38
N ASP A 28 -10.39 -11.65 -3.09
CA ASP A 28 -9.94 -10.67 -4.04
C ASP A 28 -8.47 -10.32 -3.79
N LEU A 29 -7.79 -9.88 -4.84
CA LEU A 29 -6.44 -9.34 -4.72
C LEU A 29 -6.23 -8.12 -5.60
N MET A 30 -5.21 -7.34 -5.23
CA MET A 30 -4.57 -6.35 -6.08
C MET A 30 -3.07 -6.44 -5.86
N GLU A 31 -2.32 -6.59 -6.95
CA GLU A 31 -0.88 -6.74 -6.94
C GLU A 31 -0.25 -5.78 -7.95
N ASN A 32 0.82 -5.09 -7.55
CA ASN A 32 1.61 -4.21 -8.39
C ASN A 32 3.10 -4.52 -8.19
N ASP A 33 3.82 -4.73 -9.29
CA ASP A 33 5.27 -4.87 -9.34
C ASP A 33 5.86 -3.60 -9.97
N PHE A 34 6.26 -2.64 -9.14
CA PHE A 34 6.74 -1.35 -9.61
C PHE A 34 8.19 -1.38 -10.10
N LEU A 35 8.96 -2.43 -9.79
CA LEU A 35 10.28 -2.64 -10.39
C LEU A 35 10.20 -2.85 -11.91
N HIS A 36 9.08 -3.40 -12.38
CA HIS A 36 8.84 -3.76 -13.79
C HIS A 36 7.69 -2.99 -14.44
N THR A 37 7.23 -1.89 -13.82
CA THR A 37 6.12 -1.08 -14.33
C THR A 37 6.61 0.28 -14.84
N SER A 38 6.49 0.49 -16.14
CA SER A 38 6.71 1.76 -16.85
C SER A 38 5.38 2.38 -17.30
N GLY A 39 5.34 3.71 -17.37
CA GLY A 39 4.25 4.48 -17.98
C GLY A 39 4.02 5.81 -17.27
N ASP A 40 3.19 6.66 -17.87
CA ASP A 40 2.91 8.00 -17.34
C ASP A 40 1.57 8.08 -16.59
N ASN A 41 0.76 7.00 -16.63
CA ASN A 41 -0.58 6.99 -16.06
C ASN A 41 -0.74 5.86 -15.03
N ILE A 42 -0.51 6.19 -13.76
CA ILE A 42 -0.58 5.27 -12.62
C ILE A 42 -2.00 4.69 -12.44
N THR A 43 -3.06 5.38 -12.91
CA THR A 43 -4.45 4.88 -12.84
C THR A 43 -4.66 3.58 -13.61
N THR A 44 -3.85 3.30 -14.62
CA THR A 44 -3.87 2.02 -15.35
C THR A 44 -3.42 0.83 -14.50
N PHE A 45 -2.80 1.10 -13.35
CA PHE A 45 -2.32 0.12 -12.38
C PHE A 45 -3.12 0.12 -11.07
N GLY A 46 -4.32 0.70 -11.06
CA GLY A 46 -5.27 0.62 -9.93
C GLY A 46 -5.13 1.70 -8.86
N TRP A 47 -4.26 2.70 -9.07
CA TRP A 47 -4.01 3.77 -8.12
C TRP A 47 -4.46 5.13 -8.66
N GLN A 48 -5.10 5.94 -7.82
CA GLN A 48 -5.51 7.29 -8.15
C GLN A 48 -4.57 8.29 -7.46
N PRO A 49 -3.72 9.01 -8.22
CA PRO A 49 -2.99 10.16 -7.69
C PRO A 49 -3.97 11.24 -7.21
N GLN A 50 -3.69 11.83 -6.06
CA GLN A 50 -4.52 12.87 -5.47
C GLN A 50 -3.94 14.26 -5.72
N GLU A 51 -4.82 15.24 -5.95
CA GLU A 51 -4.47 16.64 -6.15
C GLU A 51 -5.34 17.52 -5.24
N TYR A 52 -4.74 18.08 -4.19
CA TYR A 52 -5.43 18.98 -3.26
C TYR A 52 -4.45 19.70 -2.33
N ASN A 53 -4.91 20.82 -1.77
CA ASN A 53 -4.12 21.63 -0.84
C ASN A 53 -4.76 21.64 0.54
N VAL A 54 -3.93 21.62 1.58
CA VAL A 54 -4.30 21.79 2.98
C VAL A 54 -3.60 23.03 3.50
N SER A 55 -4.35 23.98 4.05
CA SER A 55 -3.78 25.21 4.60
C SER A 55 -2.83 24.91 5.77
N ALA A 56 -1.85 25.77 6.06
CA ALA A 56 -0.95 25.59 7.20
C ALA A 56 -1.71 25.42 8.53
N LYS A 57 -2.83 26.14 8.68
CA LYS A 57 -3.72 26.04 9.85
C LYS A 57 -4.30 24.64 9.98
N ASP A 58 -4.87 24.09 8.91
CA ASP A 58 -5.54 22.78 8.93
C ASP A 58 -4.53 21.63 8.92
N ALA A 59 -3.35 21.85 8.31
CA ALA A 59 -2.22 20.94 8.37
C ALA A 59 -1.56 20.90 9.75
N ARG A 60 -1.91 21.83 10.66
CA ARG A 60 -1.35 21.95 12.02
C ARG A 60 0.17 22.10 12.03
N GLY A 61 0.72 22.81 11.05
CA GLY A 61 2.17 23.03 10.91
C GLY A 61 2.50 24.45 10.42
N PRO A 62 3.78 24.84 10.43
CA PRO A 62 4.23 26.12 9.86
C PRO A 62 3.99 26.25 8.35
N TYR A 63 3.85 25.13 7.63
CA TYR A 63 3.59 25.10 6.19
C TYR A 63 2.28 24.38 5.87
N GLY A 64 1.65 24.78 4.77
CA GLY A 64 0.58 24.00 4.16
C GLY A 64 1.11 22.73 3.51
N LYS A 65 0.21 21.80 3.19
CA LYS A 65 0.51 20.63 2.35
C LYS A 65 -0.10 20.84 0.98
N GLU A 66 0.64 20.53 -0.07
CA GLU A 66 0.16 20.51 -1.44
C GLU A 66 0.42 19.12 -2.00
N PHE A 67 -0.62 18.39 -2.38
CA PHE A 67 -0.47 17.11 -3.05
C PHE A 67 -0.61 17.35 -4.54
N ASP A 68 0.42 16.95 -5.29
CA ASP A 68 0.49 17.10 -6.75
C ASP A 68 0.70 15.74 -7.38
N VAL A 69 -0.10 15.42 -8.40
CA VAL A 69 -0.02 14.17 -9.14
C VAL A 69 1.34 13.97 -9.82
N ALA A 70 2.05 15.05 -10.15
CA ALA A 70 3.39 15.02 -10.73
C ALA A 70 4.46 14.54 -9.73
N ASN A 71 4.14 14.46 -8.43
CA ASN A 71 5.02 13.90 -7.42
C ASN A 71 4.92 12.38 -7.29
N ALA A 72 4.06 11.71 -8.07
CA ALA A 72 4.04 10.26 -8.20
C ALA A 72 4.66 9.85 -9.54
N GLU A 73 5.77 9.09 -9.49
CA GLU A 73 6.58 8.75 -10.67
C GLU A 73 6.90 7.26 -10.72
N LEU A 74 6.66 6.61 -11.86
CA LEU A 74 7.11 5.25 -12.11
C LEU A 74 8.57 5.27 -12.61
N ASN A 75 9.46 4.62 -11.86
CA ASN A 75 10.88 4.51 -12.19
C ASN A 75 11.33 3.04 -12.22
N PRO A 76 11.00 2.27 -13.27
CA PRO A 76 11.31 0.84 -13.31
C PRO A 76 12.80 0.57 -13.55
N LEU A 77 13.20 -0.69 -13.42
CA LEU A 77 14.54 -1.19 -13.78
C LEU A 77 14.79 -1.06 -15.28
N LYS A 78 16.01 -0.70 -15.71
CA LYS A 78 16.38 -0.65 -17.15
C LYS A 78 16.28 -2.03 -17.81
N ASN A 79 16.60 -3.08 -17.07
CA ASN A 79 16.46 -4.46 -17.51
C ASN A 79 15.17 -5.04 -16.93
N GLY A 80 14.13 -5.14 -17.74
CA GLY A 80 12.82 -5.64 -17.31
C GLY A 80 12.73 -7.14 -17.00
N GLN A 81 13.86 -7.85 -17.00
CA GLN A 81 13.97 -9.24 -16.56
C GLN A 81 14.86 -9.39 -15.31
N ALA A 82 15.49 -8.31 -14.86
CA ALA A 82 16.31 -8.31 -13.65
C ALA A 82 15.49 -7.86 -12.45
N TRP A 83 15.87 -8.32 -11.26
CA TRP A 83 15.28 -7.86 -9.99
C TRP A 83 16.15 -6.82 -9.28
N SER A 84 17.32 -6.52 -9.83
CA SER A 84 18.25 -5.53 -9.31
C SER A 84 19.02 -4.85 -10.44
N GLY A 85 19.56 -3.67 -10.15
CA GLY A 85 20.38 -2.89 -11.07
C GLY A 85 19.84 -1.48 -11.28
N ASP A 86 20.32 -0.85 -12.34
CA ASP A 86 19.97 0.54 -12.66
C ASP A 86 18.49 0.71 -12.97
N SER A 87 17.87 1.76 -12.43
CA SER A 87 16.56 2.25 -12.83
C SER A 87 16.64 3.23 -14.02
N VAL A 88 15.52 3.45 -14.71
CA VAL A 88 15.44 4.31 -15.90
C VAL A 88 15.82 5.76 -15.59
N ASN A 89 15.32 6.31 -14.48
CA ASN A 89 15.50 7.70 -14.04
C ASN A 89 16.56 7.86 -12.93
N GLY A 90 17.37 6.82 -12.67
CA GLY A 90 18.38 6.81 -11.62
C GLY A 90 17.80 6.70 -10.20
N GLY A 91 18.67 6.44 -9.22
CA GLY A 91 18.25 6.05 -7.87
C GLY A 91 17.52 4.71 -7.86
N ASP A 92 16.75 4.44 -6.81
CA ASP A 92 16.05 3.17 -6.65
C ASP A 92 14.94 2.97 -7.69
N ALA A 93 14.78 1.73 -8.13
CA ALA A 93 13.68 1.34 -8.99
C ALA A 93 12.39 1.16 -8.19
N GLY A 94 11.25 1.51 -8.78
CA GLY A 94 9.93 1.41 -8.16
C GLY A 94 9.06 2.62 -8.43
N LEU A 95 7.97 2.73 -7.67
CA LEU A 95 7.10 3.89 -7.64
C LEU A 95 7.67 4.91 -6.64
N LYS A 96 8.03 6.09 -7.11
CA LYS A 96 8.52 7.20 -6.29
C LYS A 96 7.39 8.13 -5.90
N LEU A 97 7.31 8.43 -4.61
CA LEU A 97 6.46 9.46 -4.02
C LEU A 97 7.35 10.60 -3.50
N TRP A 98 7.37 11.71 -4.24
CA TRP A 98 8.24 12.85 -3.99
C TRP A 98 7.67 13.81 -2.94
N VAL A 99 8.55 14.35 -2.12
CA VAL A 99 8.36 15.58 -1.35
C VAL A 99 9.39 16.60 -1.82
N ARG A 100 8.93 17.78 -2.21
CA ARG A 100 9.78 18.83 -2.77
C ARG A 100 10.45 19.65 -1.68
N GLY A 101 11.70 20.04 -1.95
CA GLY A 101 12.47 20.91 -1.06
C GLY A 101 12.07 22.38 -1.15
N ASP A 102 11.49 22.82 -2.26
CA ASP A 102 10.99 24.20 -2.39
C ASP A 102 9.66 24.38 -1.63
N HIS A 103 9.73 25.20 -0.60
CA HIS A 103 8.59 25.60 0.24
C HIS A 103 8.50 27.14 0.36
N SER A 104 9.12 27.87 -0.57
CA SER A 104 9.18 29.34 -0.57
C SER A 104 7.81 30.01 -0.71
N HIS A 105 6.83 29.29 -1.24
CA HIS A 105 5.45 29.71 -1.44
C HIS A 105 4.51 29.30 -0.28
N GLY A 106 5.05 28.77 0.82
CA GLY A 106 4.30 28.47 2.05
C GLY A 106 3.63 27.09 2.11
N PHE A 107 3.80 26.27 1.07
CA PHE A 107 3.37 24.87 1.03
C PHE A 107 4.57 23.95 0.86
N ILE A 108 4.44 22.72 1.36
CA ILE A 108 5.34 21.62 1.08
C ILE A 108 4.62 20.69 0.11
N SER A 109 5.15 20.59 -1.10
CA SER A 109 4.60 19.75 -2.16
C SER A 109 4.98 18.28 -1.91
N GLY A 110 3.99 17.38 -1.92
CA GLY A 110 4.11 15.95 -1.63
C GLY A 110 3.29 15.09 -2.60
N ALA A 111 3.21 13.80 -2.33
CA ALA A 111 2.45 12.85 -3.16
C ALA A 111 1.50 11.99 -2.32
N GLU A 112 0.33 11.67 -2.88
CA GLU A 112 -0.62 10.73 -2.32
C GLU A 112 -1.29 9.92 -3.44
N LEU A 113 -1.40 8.61 -3.21
CA LEU A 113 -2.13 7.68 -4.08
C LEU A 113 -3.17 6.93 -3.26
N ALA A 114 -4.37 6.72 -3.79
CA ALA A 114 -5.44 5.95 -3.15
C ALA A 114 -6.13 4.96 -4.11
N THR A 115 -6.74 3.89 -3.59
CA THR A 115 -7.52 2.94 -4.42
C THR A 115 -8.99 3.35 -4.64
N PHE A 116 -9.62 4.16 -3.76
CA PHE A 116 -10.89 4.94 -3.93
C PHE A 116 -11.35 5.53 -2.57
N TYR A 117 -11.79 6.80 -2.48
CA TYR A 117 -11.92 7.53 -1.20
C TYR A 117 -13.35 7.60 -0.60
N ASN A 118 -13.51 7.15 0.66
CA ASN A 118 -14.56 7.52 1.65
C ASN A 118 -14.12 7.00 3.04
N ASN A 119 -14.26 7.73 4.17
CA ASN A 119 -13.56 7.33 5.41
C ASN A 119 -14.22 7.66 6.79
N SER A 120 -13.86 6.85 7.80
CA SER A 120 -14.08 7.04 9.25
C SER A 120 -13.06 6.30 10.18
N GLN A 121 -12.32 5.29 9.71
CA GLN A 121 -11.35 4.47 10.46
C GLN A 121 -10.11 4.13 9.60
N GLU A 122 -8.93 4.03 10.19
CA GLU A 122 -7.65 3.93 9.46
C GLU A 122 -6.65 2.98 10.16
N ILE A 123 -5.79 2.34 9.37
CA ILE A 123 -4.66 1.51 9.84
C ILE A 123 -3.39 2.05 9.18
N ASP A 124 -2.42 2.48 9.98
CA ASP A 124 -1.22 3.13 9.47
C ASP A 124 0.06 2.44 9.94
N MET A 125 1.06 2.50 9.06
CA MET A 125 2.47 2.32 9.39
C MET A 125 3.21 3.58 8.94
N GLU A 126 3.51 4.47 9.90
CA GLU A 126 4.12 5.77 9.60
C GLU A 126 5.59 5.80 9.97
N PHE A 127 6.39 6.47 9.14
CA PHE A 127 7.84 6.58 9.31
C PHE A 127 8.23 8.04 9.47
N LEU A 128 8.86 8.37 10.59
CA LEU A 128 9.38 9.70 10.86
C LEU A 128 10.90 9.67 10.73
N SER A 129 11.43 10.14 9.60
CA SER A 129 12.87 10.10 9.32
C SER A 129 13.73 10.81 10.39
N ARG A 130 13.18 11.79 11.10
CA ARG A 130 13.82 12.43 12.27
C ARG A 130 14.11 11.45 13.41
N GLN A 131 13.33 10.38 13.55
CA GLN A 131 13.51 9.36 14.60
C GLN A 131 14.57 8.32 14.22
N PHE A 132 15.16 8.39 13.02
CA PHE A 132 16.22 7.49 12.62
C PHE A 132 17.56 7.96 13.16
N ASN A 133 18.37 7.03 13.66
CA ASN A 133 19.76 7.27 14.07
C ASN A 133 20.72 6.67 13.04
N GLU A 134 22.03 6.66 13.32
CA GLU A 134 23.07 6.18 12.39
C GLU A 134 22.87 4.75 11.85
N SER A 135 22.11 3.88 12.52
CA SER A 135 21.95 2.47 12.12
C SER A 135 20.55 1.89 12.33
N GLN A 136 19.64 2.63 12.96
CA GLN A 136 18.32 2.16 13.37
C GLN A 136 17.25 3.19 13.05
N GLY A 137 16.02 2.72 12.92
CA GLY A 137 14.85 3.56 12.77
C GLY A 137 13.69 3.11 13.64
N THR A 138 12.53 3.67 13.35
CA THR A 138 11.27 3.37 14.03
C THR A 138 10.15 3.28 13.01
N VAL A 139 9.10 2.54 13.38
CA VAL A 139 7.81 2.58 12.71
C VAL A 139 6.72 2.86 13.74
N GLN A 140 5.84 3.78 13.41
CA GLN A 140 4.68 4.15 14.20
C GLN A 140 3.51 3.30 13.69
N LEU A 141 2.97 2.44 14.54
CA LEU A 141 1.80 1.61 14.22
C LEU A 141 0.57 2.32 14.78
N VAL A 142 -0.40 2.65 13.92
CA VAL A 142 -1.54 3.48 14.32
C VAL A 142 -2.86 2.87 13.86
N LEU A 143 -3.86 2.90 14.76
CA LEU A 143 -5.27 2.69 14.45
C LEU A 143 -6.02 3.98 14.75
N GLN A 144 -6.39 4.71 13.70
CA GLN A 144 -7.28 5.86 13.89
C GLN A 144 -8.67 5.34 14.24
N SER A 145 -9.20 5.87 15.33
CA SER A 145 -10.46 5.44 15.92
C SER A 145 -11.32 6.64 16.29
N PRO A 146 -12.62 6.46 16.56
CA PRO A 146 -13.44 7.55 17.10
C PRO A 146 -12.84 8.19 18.36
N GLN A 147 -12.00 7.47 19.13
CA GLN A 147 -11.29 8.03 20.26
C GLN A 147 -10.14 8.96 19.86
N SER A 148 -9.33 8.61 18.85
CA SER A 148 -8.26 9.49 18.38
C SER A 148 -8.83 10.75 17.70
N VAL A 149 -9.95 10.62 16.98
CA VAL A 149 -10.69 11.76 16.41
C VAL A 149 -11.12 12.74 17.51
N ARG A 150 -11.71 12.24 18.62
CA ARG A 150 -12.06 13.08 19.79
C ARG A 150 -10.85 13.73 20.47
N ASN A 151 -9.66 13.18 20.28
CA ASN A 151 -8.40 13.74 20.74
C ASN A 151 -7.74 14.67 19.70
N GLY A 152 -8.47 15.09 18.66
CA GLY A 152 -7.94 15.96 17.61
C GLY A 152 -7.13 15.23 16.55
N TYR A 153 -7.52 13.98 16.23
CA TYR A 153 -6.79 13.05 15.34
C TYR A 153 -5.44 12.61 15.90
N ASP A 154 -5.32 12.55 17.23
CA ASP A 154 -4.11 12.10 17.94
C ASP A 154 -4.37 10.74 18.60
N ALA A 155 -3.73 9.71 18.06
CA ALA A 155 -3.80 8.35 18.57
C ALA A 155 -2.77 8.07 19.68
N SER A 156 -1.78 8.94 19.91
CA SER A 156 -0.61 8.68 20.77
C SER A 156 -0.95 8.38 22.23
N GLY A 157 -2.09 8.87 22.72
CA GLY A 157 -2.63 8.58 24.05
C GLY A 157 -3.63 7.41 24.11
N THR A 158 -3.76 6.62 23.04
CA THR A 158 -4.75 5.53 22.92
C THR A 158 -4.06 4.16 22.86
N ALA A 159 -4.85 3.08 22.99
CA ALA A 159 -4.35 1.72 22.77
C ALA A 159 -4.00 1.42 21.30
N GLY A 160 -4.48 2.26 20.36
CA GLY A 160 -4.24 2.13 18.93
C GLY A 160 -2.98 2.85 18.45
N TYR A 161 -1.96 3.01 19.30
CA TYR A 161 -0.71 3.65 18.91
C TYR A 161 0.48 2.97 19.58
N GLN A 162 1.45 2.54 18.77
CA GLN A 162 2.67 1.89 19.26
C GLN A 162 3.87 2.31 18.42
N VAL A 163 5.00 2.58 19.09
CA VAL A 163 6.27 2.86 18.42
C VAL A 163 7.15 1.61 18.49
N GLN A 164 7.48 1.04 17.33
CA GLN A 164 8.36 -0.12 17.24
C GLN A 164 9.74 0.30 16.76
N HIS A 165 10.78 -0.24 17.40
CA HIS A 165 12.18 0.03 17.05
C HIS A 165 12.64 -0.98 16.00
N LEU A 166 13.30 -0.48 14.97
CA LEU A 166 13.81 -1.28 13.86
C LEU A 166 15.34 -1.41 13.99
N PRO A 167 15.91 -2.62 13.87
CA PRO A 167 17.35 -2.84 14.00
C PRO A 167 18.15 -2.41 12.76
N PHE A 168 17.53 -1.63 11.88
CA PHE A 168 18.05 -1.15 10.61
C PHE A 168 17.46 0.24 10.33
N ARG A 169 18.06 0.97 9.38
CA ARG A 169 17.51 2.21 8.85
C ARG A 169 16.49 1.94 7.73
N PRO A 170 15.21 2.36 7.87
CA PRO A 170 14.19 2.16 6.84
C PRO A 170 14.47 2.84 5.51
N ASP A 171 15.39 3.82 5.48
CA ASP A 171 15.74 4.62 4.31
C ASP A 171 17.05 4.21 3.63
N GLU A 172 17.65 3.07 4.05
CA GLU A 172 18.89 2.56 3.43
C GLU A 172 18.66 1.40 2.44
N LYS A 173 17.53 0.69 2.55
CA LYS A 173 17.20 -0.47 1.72
C LYS A 173 15.70 -0.78 1.75
N PHE A 174 15.22 -1.58 0.80
CA PHE A 174 13.84 -2.05 0.83
C PHE A 174 13.59 -3.03 1.98
N HIS A 175 12.42 -2.88 2.59
CA HIS A 175 11.89 -3.76 3.63
C HIS A 175 10.43 -4.07 3.32
N GLU A 176 9.96 -5.23 3.79
CA GLU A 176 8.55 -5.59 3.68
C GLU A 176 7.81 -5.13 4.93
N TYR A 177 6.76 -4.34 4.74
CA TYR A 177 5.87 -3.85 5.78
C TYR A 177 4.45 -4.34 5.49
N ARG A 178 3.86 -5.04 6.45
CA ARG A 178 2.53 -5.66 6.30
C ARG A 178 1.73 -5.52 7.57
N PHE A 179 0.42 -5.45 7.41
CA PHE A 179 -0.52 -5.74 8.47
C PHE A 179 -1.54 -6.79 8.01
N ASP A 180 -1.91 -7.68 8.92
CA ASP A 180 -3.05 -8.56 8.76
C ASP A 180 -4.21 -7.96 9.56
N TRP A 181 -5.31 -7.67 8.87
CA TRP A 181 -6.52 -7.14 9.49
C TRP A 181 -7.61 -8.21 9.48
N THR A 182 -8.06 -8.58 10.68
CA THR A 182 -9.19 -9.48 10.91
C THR A 182 -10.21 -8.80 11.84
N PRO A 183 -11.43 -9.34 12.00
CA PRO A 183 -12.40 -8.76 12.95
C PRO A 183 -11.91 -8.69 14.40
N GLY A 184 -10.93 -9.51 14.78
CA GLY A 184 -10.43 -9.61 16.17
C GLY A 184 -9.15 -8.84 16.44
N SER A 185 -8.30 -8.64 15.43
CA SER A 185 -7.00 -7.99 15.61
C SER A 185 -6.42 -7.40 14.33
N VAL A 186 -5.47 -6.48 14.52
CA VAL A 186 -4.52 -6.05 13.50
C VAL A 186 -3.13 -6.47 13.95
N ILE A 187 -2.48 -7.33 13.17
CA ILE A 187 -1.11 -7.81 13.44
C ILE A 187 -0.16 -7.16 12.45
N PHE A 188 0.85 -6.47 12.94
CA PHE A 188 1.84 -5.77 12.12
C PHE A 188 3.13 -6.59 12.00
N TYR A 189 3.72 -6.56 10.81
CA TYR A 189 4.92 -7.32 10.46
C TYR A 189 5.96 -6.43 9.79
N VAL A 190 7.22 -6.81 9.99
CA VAL A 190 8.38 -6.30 9.26
C VAL A 190 9.22 -7.49 8.84
N ASP A 191 9.48 -7.63 7.54
CA ASP A 191 10.22 -8.77 6.96
C ASP A 191 9.71 -10.14 7.48
N GLY A 192 8.38 -10.28 7.55
CA GLY A 192 7.70 -11.47 8.06
C GLY A 192 7.77 -11.70 9.58
N GLN A 193 8.42 -10.82 10.36
CA GLN A 193 8.44 -10.88 11.83
C GLN A 193 7.31 -10.07 12.43
N ILE A 194 6.59 -10.64 13.41
CA ILE A 194 5.55 -9.92 14.16
C ILE A 194 6.20 -8.81 14.98
N MET A 195 5.74 -7.58 14.76
CA MET A 195 6.15 -6.40 15.52
C MET A 195 5.17 -6.12 16.66
N HIS A 196 3.88 -6.17 16.39
CA HIS A 196 2.85 -5.90 17.38
C HIS A 196 1.49 -6.46 16.96
N GLU A 197 0.65 -6.83 17.94
CA GLU A 197 -0.76 -7.17 17.73
C GLU A 197 -1.62 -6.19 18.52
N MET A 198 -2.53 -5.50 17.82
CA MET A 198 -3.57 -4.68 18.45
C MET A 198 -4.89 -5.46 18.44
N THR A 199 -5.60 -5.44 19.58
CA THR A 199 -6.89 -6.13 19.78
C THR A 199 -8.01 -5.18 20.24
N GLN A 200 -7.73 -3.88 20.32
CA GLN A 200 -8.67 -2.85 20.76
C GLN A 200 -8.91 -1.83 19.65
N ASN A 201 -10.15 -1.34 19.54
CA ASN A 201 -10.57 -0.38 18.51
C ASN A 201 -10.24 -0.84 17.08
N ILE A 202 -10.38 -2.14 16.82
CA ILE A 202 -10.15 -2.72 15.51
C ILE A 202 -11.12 -2.11 14.51
N PRO A 203 -10.64 -1.62 13.34
CA PRO A 203 -11.52 -1.13 12.30
C PRO A 203 -12.52 -2.19 11.86
N SER A 204 -13.76 -1.77 11.61
CA SER A 204 -14.86 -2.61 11.13
C SER A 204 -15.47 -2.08 9.84
N ASP A 205 -15.21 -0.82 9.51
CA ASP A 205 -15.72 -0.20 8.30
C ASP A 205 -14.79 -0.50 7.11
N PRO A 206 -15.33 -0.75 5.90
CA PRO A 206 -14.50 -0.93 4.72
C PRO A 206 -13.62 0.30 4.46
N GLY A 207 -12.32 0.06 4.28
CA GLY A 207 -11.34 1.08 3.95
C GLY A 207 -10.86 0.99 2.51
N HIS A 208 -9.97 1.92 2.16
CA HIS A 208 -9.20 1.89 0.93
C HIS A 208 -7.72 1.93 1.27
N MET A 209 -6.88 1.46 0.35
CA MET A 209 -5.44 1.57 0.51
C MET A 209 -5.01 2.94 0.00
N PHE A 210 -4.20 3.64 0.76
CA PHE A 210 -3.51 4.82 0.28
C PHE A 210 -2.05 4.82 0.78
N MET A 211 -1.20 5.53 0.05
CA MET A 211 0.20 5.76 0.40
C MET A 211 0.49 7.22 0.14
N ASN A 212 1.18 7.88 1.06
CA ASN A 212 1.60 9.26 0.88
C ASN A 212 3.01 9.49 1.41
N HIS A 213 3.61 10.57 0.93
CA HIS A 213 4.86 11.10 1.45
C HIS A 213 4.69 12.62 1.52
N TRP A 214 4.80 13.16 2.72
CA TRP A 214 4.48 14.56 3.00
C TRP A 214 5.27 15.08 4.20
N SER A 215 5.33 16.41 4.31
CA SER A 215 5.72 17.11 5.53
C SER A 215 4.88 18.36 5.66
N ASN A 216 4.66 18.81 6.89
CA ASN A 216 4.04 20.10 7.23
C ASN A 216 4.99 20.98 8.07
N GLY A 217 6.19 20.46 8.38
CA GLY A 217 7.18 21.06 9.27
C GLY A 217 6.81 21.14 10.76
N ASP A 218 5.81 20.36 11.21
CA ASP A 218 5.46 20.27 12.63
C ASP A 218 6.68 19.74 13.43
N PRO A 219 7.23 20.51 14.38
CA PRO A 219 8.43 20.12 15.13
C PRO A 219 8.24 18.89 16.04
N LEU A 220 7.00 18.50 16.33
CA LEU A 220 6.65 17.34 17.15
C LEU A 220 6.35 16.08 16.33
N TRP A 221 6.10 16.23 15.02
CA TRP A 221 5.76 15.11 14.13
C TRP A 221 6.71 15.01 12.94
N SER A 222 6.42 15.71 11.84
CA SER A 222 7.17 15.58 10.59
C SER A 222 8.54 16.27 10.60
N ALA A 223 8.73 17.25 11.48
CA ALA A 223 9.95 18.05 11.74
C ALA A 223 10.64 18.75 10.56
N GLY A 224 10.19 18.51 9.32
CA GLY A 224 10.69 19.13 8.09
C GLY A 224 10.41 20.64 7.98
N PRO A 225 10.37 21.21 6.77
CA PRO A 225 10.51 20.56 5.45
C PRO A 225 11.90 19.97 5.19
N PRO A 226 12.04 19.07 4.21
CA PRO A 226 13.34 18.65 3.73
C PRO A 226 14.07 19.82 3.04
N GLY A 227 15.39 19.88 3.14
CA GLY A 227 16.21 20.93 2.52
C GLY A 227 16.41 20.78 0.99
N GLN A 228 16.01 19.64 0.44
CA GLN A 228 16.07 19.30 -0.99
C GLN A 228 14.98 18.26 -1.29
N ASP A 229 14.71 18.01 -2.56
CA ASP A 229 13.78 16.96 -2.97
C ASP A 229 14.17 15.60 -2.40
N THR A 230 13.18 14.88 -1.88
CA THR A 230 13.34 13.54 -1.31
C THR A 230 12.16 12.67 -1.74
N SER A 231 12.36 11.35 -1.84
CA SER A 231 11.33 10.41 -2.25
C SER A 231 11.25 9.21 -1.34
N MET A 232 10.04 8.71 -1.14
CA MET A 232 9.80 7.33 -0.71
C MET A 232 9.65 6.48 -1.97
N THR A 233 10.36 5.35 -2.04
CA THR A 233 10.26 4.41 -3.16
C THR A 233 9.52 3.15 -2.72
N VAL A 234 8.54 2.71 -3.50
CA VAL A 234 7.74 1.50 -3.28
C VAL A 234 8.07 0.51 -4.39
N SER A 235 8.65 -0.66 -4.04
CA SER A 235 9.01 -1.69 -5.02
C SER A 235 7.80 -2.52 -5.47
N TYR A 236 6.87 -2.82 -4.55
CA TYR A 236 5.63 -3.52 -4.86
C TYR A 236 4.52 -3.19 -3.85
N VAL A 237 3.28 -3.47 -4.23
CA VAL A 237 2.14 -3.57 -3.30
C VAL A 237 1.39 -4.87 -3.58
N LYS A 238 0.97 -5.55 -2.51
CA LYS A 238 0.08 -6.71 -2.58
C LYS A 238 -1.00 -6.55 -1.52
N THR A 239 -2.25 -6.61 -1.93
CA THR A 239 -3.40 -6.62 -1.04
C THR A 239 -4.26 -7.84 -1.34
N TYR A 240 -4.69 -8.51 -0.29
CA TYR A 240 -5.64 -9.61 -0.34
C TYR A 240 -6.81 -9.21 0.56
N PHE A 241 -8.01 -9.16 0.02
CA PHE A 241 -9.16 -8.56 0.70
C PHE A 241 -10.47 -9.24 0.31
N ASN A 242 -11.55 -8.89 1.03
CA ASN A 242 -12.91 -9.23 0.65
C ASN A 242 -13.62 -7.96 0.17
N SER A 243 -14.03 -7.96 -1.10
CA SER A 243 -14.65 -6.77 -1.69
C SER A 243 -16.04 -6.47 -1.11
N THR A 244 -16.38 -5.18 -1.03
CA THR A 244 -17.75 -4.72 -0.77
C THR A 244 -18.66 -4.82 -2.01
N ASP A 245 -18.11 -5.16 -3.18
CA ASP A 245 -18.87 -5.38 -4.40
C ASP A 245 -19.74 -6.65 -4.30
N LEU A 246 -21.06 -6.45 -4.21
CA LEU A 246 -22.04 -7.53 -4.12
C LEU A 246 -21.97 -8.51 -5.30
N SER A 247 -21.59 -8.05 -6.49
CA SER A 247 -21.49 -8.92 -7.67
C SER A 247 -20.32 -9.90 -7.57
N ARG A 248 -19.18 -9.46 -7.02
CA ARG A 248 -18.00 -10.32 -6.75
C ARG A 248 -18.34 -11.33 -5.66
N ASN A 249 -18.99 -10.88 -4.60
CA ASN A 249 -19.45 -11.71 -3.49
C ASN A 249 -20.42 -12.81 -3.95
N ASP A 250 -21.42 -12.47 -4.78
CA ASP A 250 -22.40 -13.42 -5.30
C ASP A 250 -21.79 -14.43 -6.27
N LYS A 251 -20.81 -14.00 -7.09
CA LYS A 251 -20.07 -14.89 -7.97
C LYS A 251 -19.25 -15.90 -7.16
N HIS A 252 -18.52 -15.43 -6.15
CA HIS A 252 -17.74 -16.28 -5.27
C HIS A 252 -18.63 -17.32 -4.55
N LYS A 253 -19.76 -16.91 -3.95
CA LYS A 253 -20.71 -17.83 -3.28
C LYS A 253 -21.25 -18.92 -4.20
N LYS A 254 -21.47 -18.62 -5.49
CA LYS A 254 -21.91 -19.62 -6.48
C LYS A 254 -20.79 -20.58 -6.87
N GLN A 255 -19.58 -20.07 -7.00
CA GLN A 255 -18.40 -20.83 -7.43
C GLN A 255 -17.85 -21.73 -6.32
N CYS A 256 -17.92 -21.25 -5.07
CA CYS A 256 -17.37 -21.88 -3.87
C CYS A 256 -18.46 -21.95 -2.77
N PRO A 257 -19.51 -22.76 -2.97
CA PRO A 257 -20.65 -22.84 -2.04
C PRO A 257 -20.30 -23.49 -0.69
N THR A 258 -19.20 -24.24 -0.67
CA THR A 258 -18.62 -24.85 0.53
C THR A 258 -17.13 -24.60 0.50
N PHE A 259 -16.53 -24.40 1.67
CA PHE A 259 -15.08 -24.27 1.78
C PHE A 259 -14.39 -25.54 1.24
N ASP A 260 -13.52 -25.36 0.26
CA ASP A 260 -12.69 -26.40 -0.32
C ASP A 260 -11.23 -25.95 -0.27
N PRO A 261 -10.43 -26.47 0.69
CA PRO A 261 -9.04 -26.08 0.81
C PRO A 261 -8.23 -26.33 -0.47
N SER A 262 -8.61 -27.31 -1.28
CA SER A 262 -7.88 -27.61 -2.54
C SER A 262 -8.05 -26.56 -3.63
N LYS A 263 -8.90 -25.55 -3.40
CA LYS A 263 -9.18 -24.42 -4.31
C LYS A 263 -8.74 -23.06 -3.75
N VAL A 264 -8.10 -23.06 -2.60
CA VAL A 264 -7.57 -21.87 -1.93
C VAL A 264 -6.06 -21.91 -1.99
N CYS A 265 -5.45 -20.80 -2.40
CA CYS A 265 -4.00 -20.69 -2.44
C CYS A 265 -3.45 -20.10 -1.14
N SER A 266 -2.33 -20.63 -0.67
CA SER A 266 -1.61 -20.03 0.46
C SER A 266 -0.86 -18.79 -0.01
N ILE A 267 -1.05 -17.66 0.67
CA ILE A 267 -0.30 -16.42 0.43
C ILE A 267 1.14 -16.65 0.90
N PRO A 268 2.14 -16.55 0.01
CA PRO A 268 3.52 -16.77 0.43
C PRO A 268 4.00 -15.68 1.39
N ALA A 269 4.61 -16.08 2.50
CA ALA A 269 5.23 -15.15 3.43
C ALA A 269 6.52 -14.57 2.83
N GLN A 270 6.69 -13.24 2.93
CA GLN A 270 7.95 -12.57 2.64
C GLN A 270 8.75 -12.49 3.95
N THR A 271 9.73 -13.39 4.12
CA THR A 271 10.48 -13.51 5.39
C THR A 271 11.87 -12.90 5.34
N VAL A 272 12.21 -12.29 4.20
CA VAL A 272 13.48 -11.61 3.93
C VAL A 272 13.16 -10.27 3.30
N ALA A 273 13.92 -9.25 3.67
CA ALA A 273 13.83 -7.92 3.07
C ALA A 273 13.96 -8.02 1.53
N PRO A 274 12.97 -7.51 0.75
CA PRO A 274 12.96 -7.62 -0.71
C PRO A 274 13.86 -6.56 -1.34
N ASP A 275 15.17 -6.69 -1.13
CA ASP A 275 16.17 -5.70 -1.53
C ASP A 275 17.31 -6.31 -2.36
N GLY A 276 17.82 -5.53 -3.33
CA GLY A 276 18.94 -5.96 -4.16
C GLY A 276 18.71 -7.32 -4.82
N ASN A 277 19.61 -8.28 -4.56
CA ASN A 277 19.50 -9.63 -5.13
C ASN A 277 18.31 -10.44 -4.58
N ASP A 278 17.78 -10.05 -3.43
CA ASP A 278 16.63 -10.69 -2.78
C ASP A 278 15.30 -9.97 -3.09
N ALA A 279 15.31 -8.98 -4.01
CA ALA A 279 14.14 -8.20 -4.40
C ALA A 279 13.04 -9.03 -5.10
N GLN A 280 13.36 -10.24 -5.57
CA GLN A 280 12.38 -11.11 -6.19
C GLN A 280 11.35 -11.60 -5.17
N THR A 281 10.08 -11.29 -5.42
CA THR A 281 8.96 -11.78 -4.63
C THR A 281 7.92 -12.47 -5.52
N TYR A 282 7.06 -13.30 -4.92
CA TYR A 282 6.03 -14.05 -5.65
C TYR A 282 4.78 -13.21 -5.91
N PHE A 283 4.21 -13.30 -7.11
CA PHE A 283 2.98 -12.62 -7.52
C PHE A 283 2.02 -13.63 -8.15
N PHE A 284 0.80 -13.78 -7.62
CA PHE A 284 -0.21 -14.63 -8.25
C PHE A 284 -0.59 -14.10 -9.64
N SER A 285 -0.59 -12.78 -9.82
CA SER A 285 -0.86 -12.09 -11.09
C SER A 285 0.12 -12.44 -12.22
N GLN A 286 1.27 -13.01 -11.89
CA GLN A 286 2.30 -13.41 -12.86
C GLN A 286 2.31 -14.92 -13.16
N GLU A 287 1.46 -15.71 -12.49
CA GLU A 287 1.34 -17.15 -12.72
C GLU A 287 0.01 -17.49 -13.41
N ASP A 288 0.10 -18.24 -14.51
CA ASP A 288 -1.07 -18.66 -15.28
C ASP A 288 -2.06 -19.46 -14.42
N GLY A 289 -3.34 -19.07 -14.48
CA GLY A 289 -4.42 -19.77 -13.79
C GLY A 289 -4.60 -19.40 -12.32
N LYS A 290 -3.70 -18.62 -11.71
CA LYS A 290 -3.74 -18.31 -10.27
C LYS A 290 -4.63 -17.15 -9.85
N THR A 291 -5.23 -16.45 -10.81
CA THR A 291 -6.04 -15.25 -10.54
C THR A 291 -7.37 -15.22 -11.29
N PRO A 292 -8.16 -16.31 -11.26
CA PRO A 292 -9.37 -16.42 -12.05
C PRO A 292 -10.40 -15.35 -11.67
N GLY A 293 -10.74 -14.51 -12.65
CA GLY A 293 -11.75 -13.46 -12.47
C GLY A 293 -11.31 -12.27 -11.62
N GLN A 294 -10.01 -12.13 -11.35
CA GLN A 294 -9.44 -10.96 -10.70
C GLN A 294 -9.12 -9.86 -11.73
N THR A 295 -9.02 -8.62 -11.25
CA THR A 295 -8.46 -7.51 -12.04
C THR A 295 -6.95 -7.55 -11.88
N ILE A 296 -6.22 -7.65 -12.99
CA ILE A 296 -4.75 -7.82 -12.98
C ILE A 296 -4.05 -6.62 -13.61
N TYR A 297 -3.02 -6.14 -12.93
CA TYR A 297 -2.15 -5.06 -13.37
C TYR A 297 -0.80 -5.64 -13.80
N HIS A 298 -0.64 -5.89 -15.10
CA HIS A 298 0.55 -6.55 -15.64
C HIS A 298 1.77 -5.63 -15.67
N THR A 299 2.96 -6.23 -15.54
CA THR A 299 4.24 -5.55 -15.76
C THR A 299 4.37 -5.09 -17.21
N THR A 300 5.04 -3.95 -17.42
CA THR A 300 5.08 -3.27 -18.73
C THR A 300 6.49 -3.06 -19.28
N ASN A 301 7.53 -3.30 -18.47
CA ASN A 301 8.92 -3.09 -18.90
C ASN A 301 9.65 -4.39 -19.37
N GLY A 302 8.95 -5.53 -19.43
CA GLY A 302 9.51 -6.82 -19.90
C GLY A 302 9.02 -7.24 -21.30
N ASN A 303 9.60 -8.31 -21.88
CA ASN A 303 9.24 -8.85 -23.20
C ASN A 303 7.77 -9.30 -23.36
N GLY A 304 6.97 -9.28 -22.28
CA GLY A 304 5.52 -9.54 -22.27
C GLY A 304 4.64 -8.31 -22.50
N ALA A 305 5.22 -7.10 -22.59
CA ALA A 305 4.50 -5.82 -22.74
C ALA A 305 3.59 -5.72 -24.00
N GLY A 306 3.66 -6.69 -24.90
CA GLY A 306 2.89 -6.75 -26.15
C GLY A 306 1.49 -7.40 -26.07
N ARG A 307 0.95 -7.74 -24.88
CA ARG A 307 -0.41 -8.32 -24.74
C ARG A 307 -1.42 -7.42 -24.02
N LEU A 308 -1.24 -6.10 -24.09
CA LEU A 308 -2.31 -5.16 -23.73
C LEU A 308 -3.46 -5.29 -24.74
N PHE A 309 -4.46 -6.12 -24.42
CA PHE A 309 -5.80 -5.89 -24.96
C PHE A 309 -6.30 -4.60 -24.31
N SER A 310 -6.24 -3.51 -25.07
CA SER A 310 -6.87 -2.24 -24.69
C SER A 310 -8.37 -2.49 -24.53
N VAL A 311 -8.82 -2.71 -23.29
CA VAL A 311 -10.24 -2.60 -22.97
C VAL A 311 -10.50 -1.09 -22.84
N HIS A 312 -11.02 -0.50 -23.91
CA HIS A 312 -11.56 0.86 -23.86
C HIS A 312 -12.75 0.87 -22.90
N ILE A 313 -12.52 1.22 -21.65
CA ILE A 313 -13.60 1.66 -20.76
C ILE A 313 -13.71 3.17 -20.94
N THR A 314 -14.72 3.60 -21.67
CA THR A 314 -15.17 4.99 -21.70
C THR A 314 -15.66 5.37 -20.30
N TYR A 315 -14.83 6.08 -19.54
CA TYR A 315 -15.31 6.81 -18.36
C TYR A 315 -15.68 8.23 -18.77
N ILE A 316 -16.93 8.60 -18.49
CA ILE A 316 -17.37 9.99 -18.52
C ILE A 316 -16.78 10.64 -17.26
N SER A 317 -15.79 11.52 -17.45
CA SER A 317 -15.27 12.36 -16.38
C SER A 317 -16.38 13.31 -15.91
N ILE A 318 -17.05 12.99 -14.82
CA ILE A 318 -17.86 13.96 -14.08
C ILE A 318 -16.93 14.54 -13.01
N LEU A 319 -16.44 15.75 -13.26
CA LEU A 319 -15.88 16.61 -12.23
C LEU A 319 -17.01 16.94 -11.24
N VAL A 320 -17.09 16.18 -10.14
CA VAL A 320 -17.87 16.59 -8.97
C VAL A 320 -16.89 17.21 -7.99
N GLY A 321 -16.79 18.54 -8.03
CA GLY A 321 -16.17 19.29 -6.95
C GLY A 321 -17.05 19.14 -5.71
N PHE A 322 -16.64 18.30 -4.76
CA PHE A 322 -17.22 18.30 -3.43
C PHE A 322 -16.59 19.44 -2.62
N LEU A 323 -17.37 20.50 -2.41
CA LEU A 323 -17.22 21.36 -1.24
C LEU A 323 -17.52 20.49 -0.02
N ILE A 324 -16.50 19.90 0.60
CA ILE A 324 -16.68 19.28 1.91
C ILE A 324 -16.68 20.41 2.94
N TRP A 325 -17.86 20.62 3.50
CA TRP A 325 -18.12 21.47 4.63
C TRP A 325 -18.81 20.61 5.68
N GLU A 326 -18.05 19.98 6.58
CA GLU A 326 -18.53 19.51 7.89
C GLU A 326 -17.32 19.53 8.83
N LEU A 327 -17.24 20.51 9.75
CA LEU A 327 -17.88 20.57 11.08
C LEU A 327 -17.11 19.79 12.15
N LEU A 328 -16.22 20.55 12.80
CA LEU A 328 -15.54 20.34 14.10
C LEU A 328 -14.49 19.23 14.21
#